data_AF-A0A3M2ALV4-F1
#
_entry.id   AF-A0A3M2ALV4-F1
#
_cell.length_a   1.000
_cell.length_b   1.000
_cell.length_c   1.000
_cell.angle_alpha   90.00
_cell.angle_beta   90.00
_cell.angle_gamma   90.00
#
_symmetry.space_group_name_H-M   'P 1'
#
loop_
_entity.id
_entity.type
_entity.pdbx_description
1 polymer ?
#
loop_
_entity_poly.entity_id
_entity_poly.type
_entity_poly.pdbx_seq_one_letter_code
_entity_poly.pdbx_strand_id
1 'polypeptide(L)'
;FHAFNIKGLELEVVENPKSPKPGRVMVKHDNFKAGENLFVIGTLAGLSSHFTSCAGSGVEVAIEILSIFAGKRIVIHDVPVD
;
A
#
# COMPACT_ATOMS: atom_id res chain seq x y z
N PHE A 1 -8.74 -9.17 3.27
CA PHE A 1 -8.34 -9.78 4.57
C PHE A 1 -9.60 -10.03 5.41
N HIS A 2 -9.55 -10.73 6.56
CA HIS A 2 -10.76 -10.99 7.40
C HIS A 2 -10.72 -10.27 8.76
N ALA A 3 -9.52 -10.04 9.34
CA ALA A 3 -9.34 -9.28 10.58
C ALA A 3 -7.91 -8.74 10.66
N PHE A 4 -7.71 -7.65 11.39
CA PHE A 4 -6.40 -7.05 11.65
C PHE A 4 -6.32 -6.62 13.12
N ASN A 5 -5.65 -7.44 13.93
CA ASN A 5 -5.51 -7.20 15.37
C ASN A 5 -4.02 -7.15 15.73
N ILE A 6 -3.39 -6.00 15.52
CA ILE A 6 -2.01 -5.75 15.95
C ILE A 6 -2.07 -4.82 17.15
N LYS A 7 -1.58 -5.30 18.30
CA LYS A 7 -1.54 -4.50 19.53
C LYS A 7 -0.64 -3.28 19.33
N GLY A 8 -1.16 -2.09 19.65
CA GLY A 8 -0.43 -0.81 19.53
C GLY A 8 -0.48 -0.19 18.14
N LEU A 9 -1.22 -0.77 17.20
CA LEU A 9 -1.43 -0.23 15.86
C LEU A 9 -2.93 0.02 15.65
N GLU A 10 -3.37 1.21 16.03
CA GLU A 10 -4.77 1.62 15.90
C GLU A 10 -5.05 2.10 14.48
N LEU A 11 -5.55 1.20 13.64
CA LEU A 11 -5.90 1.47 12.25
C LEU A 11 -7.41 1.30 12.03
N GLU A 12 -8.00 2.23 11.31
CA GLU A 12 -9.38 2.11 10.87
C GLU A 12 -9.48 1.04 9.77
N VAL A 13 -10.31 0.03 10.00
CA VAL A 13 -10.57 -1.06 9.07
C VAL A 13 -11.96 -0.88 8.47
N VAL A 14 -12.05 -0.91 7.14
CA VAL A 14 -13.28 -0.68 6.39
C VAL A 14 -13.56 -1.84 5.45
N GLU A 15 -14.79 -1.96 4.95
CA GLU A 15 -15.09 -2.91 3.88
C GLU A 15 -14.25 -2.61 2.64
N ASN A 16 -13.76 -3.67 1.99
CA ASN A 16 -13.05 -3.54 0.73
C ASN A 16 -14.09 -3.45 -0.41
N PRO A 17 -14.29 -2.27 -1.03
CA PRO A 17 -15.30 -2.08 -2.06
C PRO A 17 -14.98 -2.84 -3.36
N LYS A 18 -13.72 -3.26 -3.55
CA LYS A 18 -13.27 -4.03 -4.72
C LYS A 18 -13.40 -5.54 -4.51
N SER A 19 -13.83 -6.00 -3.34
CA SER A 19 -13.92 -7.42 -3.08
C SER A 19 -15.23 -8.02 -3.61
N PRO A 20 -15.18 -9.11 -4.40
CA PRO A 20 -16.38 -9.78 -4.88
C PRO A 20 -17.05 -10.65 -3.80
N LYS A 21 -16.40 -10.82 -2.63
CA LYS A 21 -16.89 -11.65 -1.53
C LYS A 21 -17.23 -10.77 -0.32
N PRO A 22 -18.35 -11.01 0.37
CA PRO A 22 -18.71 -10.28 1.58
C PRO A 22 -17.71 -10.53 2.71
N GLY A 23 -17.67 -9.62 3.69
CA GLY A 23 -16.82 -9.73 4.88
C GLY A 23 -15.32 -9.60 4.59
N ARG A 24 -14.97 -8.89 3.51
CA ARG A 24 -13.60 -8.63 3.11
C ARG A 24 -13.28 -7.19 3.46
N VAL A 25 -12.23 -7.02 4.26
CA VAL A 25 -11.82 -5.71 4.76
C VAL A 25 -10.49 -5.25 4.18
N MET A 26 -10.28 -3.94 4.25
CA MET A 26 -9.03 -3.23 3.97
C MET A 26 -8.75 -2.21 5.08
N VAL A 27 -7.50 -1.75 5.19
CA VAL A 27 -7.14 -0.60 6.03
C VAL A 27 -7.56 0.67 5.29
N LYS A 28 -8.20 1.60 5.98
CA LYS A 28 -8.49 2.92 5.42
C LYS A 28 -7.19 3.69 5.20
N HIS A 29 -7.05 4.28 4.03
CA HIS A 29 -5.86 5.03 3.65
C HIS A 29 -6.24 6.14 2.67
N ASP A 30 -5.34 7.12 2.54
CA ASP A 30 -5.33 8.09 1.45
C ASP A 30 -4.06 7.87 0.63
N ASN A 31 -4.20 7.48 -0.64
CA ASN A 31 -3.08 7.14 -1.53
C ASN A 31 -2.04 6.22 -0.87
N PHE A 32 -2.49 5.10 -0.31
CA PHE A 32 -1.69 4.11 0.43
C PHE A 32 -1.13 4.57 1.78
N LYS A 33 -1.29 5.84 2.17
CA LYS A 33 -0.88 6.35 3.49
C LYS A 33 -1.98 6.09 4.52
N ALA A 34 -1.67 5.26 5.51
CA ALA A 34 -2.59 4.91 6.60
C ALA A 34 -2.31 5.69 7.89
N GLY A 35 -1.18 6.40 7.95
CA GLY A 35 -0.80 7.23 9.09
C GLY A 35 0.50 8.00 8.83
N GLU A 36 1.02 8.67 9.85
CA GLU A 36 2.34 9.29 9.79
C GLU A 36 3.42 8.22 9.61
N ASN A 37 4.22 8.33 8.54
CA ASN A 37 5.26 7.36 8.18
C ASN A 37 4.77 5.91 8.09
N LEU A 38 3.47 5.71 7.84
CA LEU A 38 2.84 4.40 7.78
C LEU A 38 2.04 4.24 6.49
N PHE A 39 2.39 3.19 5.74
CA PHE A 39 1.81 2.89 4.44
C PHE A 39 1.27 1.47 4.39
N VAL A 40 0.24 1.26 3.58
CA VAL A 40 -0.42 -0.04 3.36
C VAL A 40 -0.43 -0.35 1.87
N ILE A 41 -0.17 -1.61 1.51
CA ILE A 41 -0.07 -2.06 0.12
C ILE A 41 -0.83 -3.37 -0.12
N GLY A 42 -0.97 -3.75 -1.38
CA GLY A 42 -1.61 -5.00 -1.80
C GLY A 42 -3.01 -5.17 -1.24
N THR A 43 -3.31 -6.37 -0.73
CA THR A 43 -4.67 -6.67 -0.23
C THR A 43 -5.06 -5.86 1.01
N LEU A 44 -4.10 -5.36 1.78
CA LEU A 44 -4.37 -4.47 2.93
C LEU A 44 -4.86 -3.10 2.46
N ALA A 45 -4.39 -2.64 1.29
CA ALA A 45 -4.86 -1.41 0.65
C ALA A 45 -6.15 -1.60 -0.18
N GLY A 46 -6.76 -2.79 -0.12
CA GLY A 46 -7.98 -3.11 -0.87
C GLY A 46 -7.74 -3.52 -2.32
N LEU A 47 -6.50 -3.79 -2.74
CA LEU A 47 -6.19 -4.26 -4.09
C LEU A 47 -6.56 -5.73 -4.30
N SER A 48 -6.55 -6.13 -5.57
CA SER A 48 -6.76 -7.52 -5.97
C SER A 48 -5.68 -8.43 -5.39
N SER A 49 -6.04 -9.66 -4.99
CA SER A 49 -5.11 -10.62 -4.41
C SER A 49 -4.13 -11.24 -5.40
N HIS A 50 -4.14 -10.81 -6.67
CA HIS A 50 -3.15 -11.23 -7.66
C HIS A 50 -1.76 -10.75 -7.22
N PHE A 51 -0.80 -11.66 -7.29
CA PHE A 51 0.59 -11.42 -6.88
C PHE A 51 1.15 -10.13 -7.49
N THR A 52 1.06 -9.99 -8.82
CA THR A 52 1.58 -8.83 -9.55
C THR A 52 0.92 -7.51 -9.14
N SER A 53 -0.40 -7.51 -8.83
CA SER A 53 -1.10 -6.32 -8.37
C SER A 53 -0.60 -5.87 -7.00
N CYS A 54 -0.39 -6.83 -6.09
CA CYS A 54 0.15 -6.54 -4.77
C CYS A 54 1.61 -6.09 -4.84
N ALA A 55 2.44 -6.80 -5.63
CA ALA A 55 3.84 -6.46 -5.83
C ALA A 55 4.02 -5.06 -6.43
N GLY A 56 3.26 -4.74 -7.49
CA GLY A 56 3.30 -3.42 -8.14
C GLY A 56 2.95 -2.29 -7.20
N SER A 57 1.94 -2.46 -6.33
CA SER A 57 1.63 -1.44 -5.32
C SER A 57 2.75 -1.26 -4.28
N GLY A 58 3.50 -2.31 -3.97
CA GLY A 58 4.67 -2.23 -3.11
C GLY A 58 5.79 -1.40 -3.75
N VAL A 59 6.02 -1.58 -5.04
CA VAL A 59 7.00 -0.80 -5.81
C VAL A 59 6.60 0.68 -5.85
N GLU A 60 5.33 0.98 -6.15
CA GLU A 60 4.81 2.35 -6.20
C GLU A 60 5.02 3.07 -4.86
N VAL A 61 4.60 2.45 -3.75
CA VAL A 61 4.77 3.03 -2.41
C VAL A 61 6.24 3.16 -2.01
N ALA A 62 7.09 2.20 -2.36
CA ALA A 62 8.52 2.27 -2.07
C ALA A 62 9.17 3.49 -2.78
N ILE A 63 8.78 3.75 -4.02
CA ILE A 63 9.23 4.91 -4.79
C ILE A 63 8.73 6.23 -4.18
N GLU A 64 7.50 6.26 -3.65
CA GLU A 64 6.97 7.42 -2.94
C GLU A 64 7.70 7.68 -1.62
N ILE A 65 7.95 6.65 -0.81
CA ILE A 65 8.77 6.75 0.41
C ILE A 65 10.15 7.30 0.08
N LEU A 66 10.76 6.79 -0.98
CA LEU A 66 12.07 7.24 -1.43
C LEU A 66 12.06 8.72 -1.88
N SER A 67 10.99 9.15 -2.55
CA SER A 67 10.80 10.57 -2.92
C SER A 67 10.61 11.46 -1.70
N ILE A 68 9.90 10.99 -0.67
CA ILE A 68 9.76 11.69 0.62
C ILE A 68 11.13 11.89 1.26
N PHE A 69 11.96 10.85 1.33
CA PHE A 69 13.30 10.95 1.89
C PHE A 69 14.24 11.86 1.07
N ALA A 70 14.09 11.87 -0.24
CA ALA A 70 14.85 12.77 -1.12
C ALA A 70 14.39 14.24 -1.06
N GLY A 71 13.22 14.52 -0.46
CA GLY A 71 12.61 15.85 -0.44
C GLY A 71 12.10 16.33 -1.81
N LYS A 72 12.06 15.45 -2.81
CA LYS A 72 11.60 15.73 -4.17
C LYS A 72 11.19 14.43 -4.86
N ARG A 73 10.35 14.52 -5.89
CA ARG A 73 10.03 13.37 -6.75
C ARG A 73 11.32 12.84 -7.38
N ILE A 74 11.58 11.55 -7.22
CA ILE A 74 12.71 10.91 -7.89
C ILE A 74 12.26 9.75 -8.76
N VAL A 75 12.96 9.60 -9.88
CA VAL A 75 12.77 8.53 -10.85
C VAL A 75 14.15 7.95 -11.08
N ILE A 76 14.39 6.76 -10.55
CA ILE A 76 15.64 6.02 -10.72
C ILE A 76 15.32 4.84 -11.62
N HIS A 77 15.97 4.80 -12.77
CA HIS A 77 15.95 3.68 -13.69
C HIS A 77 17.37 3.23 -13.93
N ASP A 78 17.55 1.95 -14.25
CA ASP A 78 18.82 1.49 -14.80
C ASP A 78 19.06 2.25 -16.11
N VAL A 79 20.17 2.97 -16.16
CA VAL A 79 20.62 3.65 -17.36
C VAL A 79 21.65 2.73 -18.00
N PRO A 80 21.46 2.32 -19.27
CA PRO A 80 22.50 1.61 -19.99
C PRO A 80 23.79 2.43 -19.93
N VAL A 81 24.88 1.80 -19.49
CA VAL A 81 26.22 2.33 -19.69
C VAL A 81 26.65 1.90 -21.08
N ASP A 82 26.74 2.88 -21.99
CA ASP A 82 27.38 2.71 -23.30
C ASP A 82 28.84 2.21 -23.15
#